data_AF-X0QZZ5-F1
#
_entry.id   AF-X0QZZ5-F1
#
_cell.length_a   1.000
_cell.length_b   1.000
_cell.length_c   1.000
_cell.angle_alpha   90.00
_cell.angle_beta   90.00
_cell.angle_gamma   90.00
#
_symmetry.space_group_name_H-M   'P 1'
#
loop_
_entity.id
_entity.type
_entity.pdbx_description
1 polymer ?
#
loop_
_entity_poly.entity_id
_entity_poly.type
_entity_poly.pdbx_seq_one_letter_code
_entity_poly.pdbx_strand_id
1 'polypeptide(L)'
;MDMLDNQLDRINLRYKSELNWGQLEAQAYHEKVDHYMNFGDDKQFLYGAATGMPMNTNSKTIGANIKGIIDLTNQGTINIGAEYQDYTLDDTWAASGDGMMSPNDFQNINNGQRQRIGIYGEWEKAISSEWTTQLGARYENVRTSADEVHGYQIGGQNNMTNQLRDSANFNVSDRSSTDHNIDVTAIGRYNIDAQKNLRIGAFS
;
A
#
# COMPACT_ATOMS: atom_id res chain seq x y z
N MET A 1 19.74 -11.27 -11.40
CA MET A 1 19.32 -9.90 -11.09
C MET A 1 19.66 -9.67 -9.65
N ASP A 2 20.46 -8.65 -9.40
CA ASP A 2 20.91 -8.23 -8.08
C ASP A 2 20.30 -6.85 -7.78
N MET A 3 19.99 -6.60 -6.51
CA MET A 3 19.58 -5.27 -6.04
C MET A 3 20.85 -4.45 -5.85
N LEU A 4 21.09 -3.49 -6.75
CA LEU A 4 22.33 -2.71 -6.77
C LEU A 4 22.21 -1.40 -5.99
N ASP A 5 21.00 -0.85 -5.89
CA ASP A 5 20.70 0.28 -5.02
C ASP A 5 19.28 0.19 -4.46
N ASN A 6 19.11 0.64 -3.22
CA ASN A 6 17.82 0.71 -2.53
C ASN A 6 17.88 1.80 -1.45
N GLN A 7 17.30 2.96 -1.75
CA GLN A 7 17.33 4.14 -0.91
C GLN A 7 15.92 4.46 -0.41
N LEU A 8 15.79 4.73 0.89
CA LEU A 8 14.55 5.18 1.53
C LEU A 8 14.80 6.51 2.24
N ASP A 9 14.12 7.55 1.79
CA ASP A 9 14.04 8.83 2.48
C ASP A 9 12.70 8.96 3.20
N ARG A 10 12.72 9.40 4.45
CA ARG A 10 11.50 9.47 5.27
C ARG A 10 11.50 10.64 6.24
N ILE A 11 10.36 11.33 6.27
CA ILE A 11 10.00 12.30 7.31
C ILE A 11 8.75 11.78 8.02
N ASN A 12 8.76 11.81 9.36
CA ASN A 12 7.66 11.33 10.17
C ASN A 12 7.45 12.23 11.39
N LEU A 13 6.27 12.84 11.46
CA LEU A 13 5.82 13.65 12.58
C LEU A 13 4.75 12.88 13.34
N ARG A 14 4.90 12.80 14.66
CA ARG A 14 3.92 12.20 15.56
C ARG A 14 3.57 13.17 16.68
N TYR A 15 2.29 13.20 17.02
CA TYR A 15 1.75 13.94 18.14
C TYR A 15 0.96 12.97 19.01
N LYS A 16 1.16 13.04 20.33
CA LYS A 16 0.40 12.30 21.32
C LYS A 16 0.12 13.23 22.49
N SER A 17 -1.13 13.27 22.93
CA SER A 17 -1.56 14.06 24.07
C SER A 17 -2.58 13.30 24.90
N GLU A 18 -2.42 13.41 26.21
CA GLU A 18 -3.48 13.11 27.18
C GLU A 18 -4.40 14.33 27.30
N LEU A 19 -5.69 14.09 27.36
CA LEU A 19 -6.76 15.08 27.43
C LEU A 19 -7.72 14.68 28.56
N ASN A 20 -8.61 15.58 28.96
CA ASN A 20 -9.58 15.28 30.00
C ASN A 20 -10.59 14.18 29.63
N TRP A 21 -10.75 13.88 28.34
CA TRP A 21 -11.65 12.85 27.81
C TRP A 21 -10.93 11.57 27.35
N GLY A 22 -9.61 11.49 27.50
CA GLY A 22 -8.80 10.35 27.07
C GLY A 22 -7.55 10.81 26.30
N GLN A 23 -7.29 10.20 25.15
CA GLN A 23 -6.04 10.38 24.40
C GLN A 23 -6.28 10.81 22.95
N LEU A 24 -5.41 11.68 22.43
CA LEU A 24 -5.34 12.01 21.01
C LEU A 24 -3.98 11.61 20.45
N GLU A 25 -3.98 10.86 19.36
CA GLU A 25 -2.80 10.52 18.57
C GLU A 25 -2.98 11.05 17.15
N ALA A 26 -1.93 11.65 16.59
CA ALA A 26 -1.88 12.04 15.20
C ALA A 26 -0.49 11.76 14.62
N GLN A 27 -0.45 11.41 13.35
CA GLN A 27 0.78 11.20 12.63
C GLN A 27 0.63 11.72 11.21
N ALA A 28 1.69 12.34 10.70
CA ALA A 28 1.85 12.61 9.27
C ALA A 28 3.24 12.12 8.84
N TYR A 29 3.34 11.59 7.64
CA TYR A 29 4.60 11.08 7.12
C TYR A 29 4.69 11.23 5.61
N HIS A 30 5.92 11.28 5.13
CA HIS A 30 6.30 11.28 3.74
C HIS A 30 7.47 10.31 3.57
N GLU A 31 7.36 9.39 2.63
CA GLU A 31 8.36 8.38 2.31
C GLU A 31 8.62 8.40 0.80
N LYS A 32 9.90 8.31 0.41
CA LYS A 32 10.32 8.11 -0.98
C LYS A 32 11.25 6.90 -1.02
N VAL A 33 11.01 5.98 -1.94
CA VAL A 33 11.86 4.81 -2.16
C VAL A 33 12.31 4.79 -3.61
N ASP A 34 13.62 4.71 -3.80
CA ASP A 34 14.25 4.49 -5.09
C ASP A 34 14.93 3.11 -5.07
N HIS A 35 14.56 2.23 -5.99
CA HIS A 35 15.10 0.88 -6.11
C HIS A 35 15.70 0.70 -7.49
N TYR A 36 16.93 0.20 -7.55
CA TYR A 36 17.60 -0.15 -8.80
C TYR A 36 18.06 -1.61 -8.77
N MET A 37 17.66 -2.37 -9.78
CA MET A 37 18.15 -3.73 -10.02
C MET A 37 18.85 -3.83 -11.36
N ASN A 38 19.93 -4.59 -11.43
CA ASN A 38 20.55 -5.01 -12.68
C ASN A 38 21.31 -6.33 -12.44
N PHE A 39 21.95 -6.90 -13.45
CA PHE A 39 22.99 -7.89 -13.19
C PHE A 39 24.20 -7.22 -12.54
N GLY A 40 24.77 -7.87 -11.53
CA GLY A 40 26.08 -7.50 -11.00
C GLY A 40 27.15 -7.49 -12.11
N ASP A 41 28.21 -6.73 -11.88
CA ASP A 41 29.28 -6.49 -12.87
C ASP A 41 29.91 -7.79 -13.42
N ASP A 42 29.87 -8.87 -12.63
CA ASP A 42 30.38 -10.19 -13.01
C ASP A 42 29.51 -10.93 -14.06
N LYS A 43 28.30 -10.43 -14.33
CA LYS A 43 27.26 -11.12 -15.12
C LYS A 43 26.67 -10.26 -16.24
N GLN A 44 27.05 -8.98 -16.34
CA GLN A 44 26.42 -8.02 -17.26
C GLN A 44 26.44 -8.46 -18.72
N PHE A 45 27.50 -9.14 -19.19
CA PHE A 45 27.70 -9.51 -20.60
C PHE A 45 27.40 -11.00 -20.91
N LEU A 46 26.77 -11.73 -19.99
CA LEU A 46 26.37 -13.13 -20.26
C LEU A 46 25.38 -13.25 -21.45
N TYR A 47 24.76 -12.15 -21.85
CA TYR A 47 23.73 -12.08 -22.89
C TYR A 47 24.15 -11.22 -24.10
N GLY A 48 25.41 -11.33 -24.53
CA GLY A 48 25.90 -10.66 -25.74
C GLY A 48 26.18 -9.17 -25.53
N ALA A 49 25.65 -8.30 -26.39
CA ALA A 49 25.84 -6.85 -26.30
C ALA A 49 24.94 -6.15 -25.26
N ALA A 50 24.07 -6.90 -24.58
CA ALA A 50 23.18 -6.39 -23.54
C ALA A 50 23.96 -6.09 -22.25
N THR A 51 23.71 -4.93 -21.63
CA THR A 51 24.30 -4.53 -20.34
C THR A 51 23.37 -4.92 -19.19
N GLY A 52 22.98 -6.20 -19.18
CA GLY A 52 22.06 -6.77 -18.21
C GLY A 52 20.57 -6.46 -18.44
N MET A 53 19.82 -6.26 -17.35
CA MET A 53 18.39 -5.95 -17.36
C MET A 53 18.08 -4.85 -16.34
N PRO A 54 18.50 -3.60 -16.59
CA PRO A 54 18.31 -2.49 -15.66
C PRO A 54 16.82 -2.22 -15.40
N MET A 55 16.44 -2.22 -14.13
CA MET A 55 15.09 -1.92 -13.64
C MET A 55 15.18 -0.80 -12.62
N ASN A 56 14.42 0.26 -12.85
CA ASN A 56 14.27 1.38 -11.92
C ASN A 56 12.83 1.41 -11.41
N THR A 57 12.68 1.45 -10.09
CA THR A 57 11.39 1.63 -9.45
C THR A 57 11.47 2.83 -8.51
N ASN A 58 10.56 3.79 -8.68
CA ASN A 58 10.40 4.93 -7.77
C ASN A 58 9.03 4.87 -7.11
N SER A 59 8.97 5.04 -5.81
CA SER A 59 7.70 5.25 -5.14
C SER A 59 7.73 6.42 -4.18
N LYS A 60 6.56 7.05 -4.01
CA LYS A 60 6.34 8.10 -3.05
C LYS A 60 5.08 7.79 -2.27
N THR A 61 5.14 7.95 -0.95
CA THR A 61 3.98 7.83 -0.07
C THR A 61 3.84 9.09 0.76
N ILE A 62 2.64 9.67 0.80
CA ILE A 62 2.24 10.63 1.82
C ILE A 62 1.11 10.00 2.61
N GLY A 63 1.16 10.10 3.93
CA GLY A 63 0.06 9.62 4.75
C GLY A 63 -0.15 10.43 6.00
N ALA A 64 -1.38 10.40 6.47
CA ALA A 64 -1.79 10.99 7.73
C ALA A 64 -2.78 10.07 8.44
N ASN A 65 -2.69 10.02 9.77
CA ASN A 65 -3.70 9.39 10.60
C ASN A 65 -3.98 10.25 11.83
N ILE A 66 -5.21 10.17 12.30
CA ILE A 66 -5.66 10.75 13.56
C ILE A 66 -6.53 9.73 14.28
N LYS A 67 -6.30 9.56 15.57
CA LYS A 67 -7.00 8.62 16.42
C LYS A 67 -7.32 9.27 17.76
N GLY A 68 -8.59 9.23 18.12
CA GLY A 68 -9.07 9.53 19.47
C GLY A 68 -9.33 8.24 20.24
N ILE A 69 -8.86 8.18 21.48
CA ILE A 69 -9.17 7.14 22.46
C ILE A 69 -9.97 7.83 23.55
N ILE A 70 -11.25 7.52 23.67
CA ILE A 70 -12.18 8.21 24.58
C ILE A 70 -12.49 7.27 25.74
N ASP A 71 -12.22 7.74 26.95
CA ASP A 71 -12.56 7.02 28.17
C ASP A 71 -14.02 7.27 28.52
N LEU A 72 -14.81 6.21 28.55
CA LEU A 72 -16.21 6.26 28.95
C LEU A 72 -16.35 6.07 30.45
N THR A 73 -17.33 6.75 31.05
CA THR A 73 -17.79 6.42 32.40
C THR A 73 -18.24 4.96 32.44
N ASN A 74 -17.73 4.17 33.41
CA ASN A 74 -17.93 2.73 33.59
C ASN A 74 -17.01 1.79 32.78
N GLN A 75 -15.70 2.09 32.72
CA GLN A 75 -14.67 1.17 32.19
C GLN A 75 -14.93 0.75 30.73
N GLY A 76 -15.41 1.68 29.91
CA GLY A 76 -15.52 1.49 28.47
C GLY A 76 -14.58 2.44 27.73
N THR A 77 -14.24 2.10 26.50
CA THR A 77 -13.37 2.91 25.65
C THR A 77 -13.97 2.98 24.25
N ILE A 78 -13.88 4.14 23.61
CA ILE A 78 -14.14 4.30 22.18
C ILE A 78 -12.83 4.67 21.50
N ASN A 79 -12.38 3.85 20.57
CA ASN A 79 -11.33 4.20 19.61
C ASN A 79 -12.00 4.68 18.32
N ILE A 80 -11.74 5.91 17.89
CA ILE A 80 -12.21 6.42 16.60
C ILE A 80 -11.03 6.98 15.84
N GLY A 81 -10.96 6.73 14.54
CA GLY A 81 -9.87 7.26 13.73
C GLY A 81 -10.21 7.45 12.27
N ALA A 82 -9.37 8.28 11.65
CA ALA A 82 -9.38 8.51 10.22
C ALA A 82 -7.95 8.41 9.67
N GLU A 83 -7.84 7.89 8.46
CA GLU A 83 -6.59 7.62 7.78
C GLU A 83 -6.67 8.12 6.35
N TYR A 84 -5.57 8.70 5.87
CA TYR A 84 -5.36 9.05 4.48
C TYR A 84 -3.98 8.56 4.04
N GLN A 85 -3.90 8.01 2.84
CA GLN A 85 -2.65 7.65 2.19
C GLN A 85 -2.75 7.91 0.69
N ASP A 86 -1.73 8.54 0.14
CA ASP A 86 -1.51 8.73 -1.29
C ASP A 86 -0.17 8.08 -1.63
N TYR A 87 -0.19 7.16 -2.59
CA TYR A 87 0.96 6.39 -3.02
C TYR A 87 1.11 6.52 -4.54
N THR A 88 2.31 6.84 -5.01
CA THR A 88 2.65 6.84 -6.43
C THR A 88 3.78 5.83 -6.70
N LEU A 89 3.78 5.25 -7.89
CA LEU A 89 4.74 4.24 -8.33
C LEU A 89 5.05 4.39 -9.82
N ASP A 90 6.33 4.47 -10.14
CA ASP A 90 6.87 4.32 -11.49
C ASP A 90 7.78 3.10 -11.52
N ASP A 91 7.64 2.26 -12.55
CA ASP A 91 8.46 1.08 -12.76
C ASP A 91 8.83 0.96 -14.25
N THR A 92 10.12 1.09 -14.54
CA THR A 92 10.66 1.10 -15.89
C THR A 92 11.86 0.20 -16.00
N TRP A 93 11.92 -0.56 -17.08
CA TRP A 93 13.08 -1.38 -17.44
C TRP A 93 13.74 -0.76 -18.65
N ALA A 94 14.98 -0.31 -18.50
CA ALA A 94 15.64 0.39 -19.60
C ALA A 94 16.02 -0.59 -20.72
N ALA A 95 16.02 -0.11 -21.97
CA ALA A 95 16.44 -0.91 -23.11
C ALA A 95 17.83 -1.50 -22.90
N SER A 96 18.03 -2.76 -23.27
CA SER A 96 19.29 -3.46 -23.07
C SER A 96 19.65 -4.31 -24.29
N GLY A 97 20.77 -3.94 -24.92
CA GLY A 97 21.27 -4.60 -26.11
C GLY A 97 20.40 -4.37 -27.34
N ASP A 98 20.26 -5.41 -28.16
CA ASP A 98 19.45 -5.45 -29.37
C ASP A 98 18.31 -6.49 -29.26
N GLY A 99 17.38 -6.46 -30.22
CA GLY A 99 16.29 -7.42 -30.28
C GLY A 99 15.15 -7.12 -29.30
N MET A 100 14.68 -8.13 -28.55
CA MET A 100 13.38 -8.11 -27.86
C MET A 100 13.29 -7.18 -26.64
N MET A 101 14.44 -6.77 -26.09
CA MET A 101 14.56 -5.85 -24.94
C MET A 101 15.03 -4.46 -25.41
N SER A 102 14.64 -4.09 -26.64
CA SER A 102 15.04 -2.87 -27.33
C SER A 102 13.94 -2.49 -28.36
N PRO A 103 13.92 -1.27 -28.92
CA PRO A 103 14.87 -0.17 -28.69
C PRO A 103 14.44 0.81 -27.59
N ASN A 104 13.17 0.81 -27.20
CA ASN A 104 12.65 1.74 -26.19
C ASN A 104 12.69 1.08 -24.82
N ASP A 105 12.51 1.85 -23.75
CA ASP A 105 12.30 1.28 -22.44
C ASP A 105 10.99 0.48 -22.37
N PHE A 106 10.91 -0.47 -21.45
CA PHE A 106 9.66 -1.12 -21.10
C PHE A 106 9.09 -0.43 -19.87
N GLN A 107 8.01 0.31 -20.09
CA GLN A 107 7.26 0.98 -19.04
C GLN A 107 6.28 -0.03 -18.45
N ASN A 108 6.60 -0.60 -17.29
CA ASN A 108 5.75 -1.61 -16.65
C ASN A 108 4.59 -0.95 -15.88
N ILE A 109 4.90 0.08 -15.08
CA ILE A 109 3.92 0.89 -14.37
C ILE A 109 4.29 2.35 -14.63
N ASN A 110 3.35 3.13 -15.18
CA ASN A 110 3.52 4.55 -15.43
C ASN A 110 2.61 5.35 -14.51
N ASN A 111 3.17 6.16 -13.63
CA ASN A 111 2.45 7.04 -12.71
C ASN A 111 1.30 6.30 -12.00
N GLY A 112 1.59 5.11 -11.49
CA GLY A 112 0.62 4.27 -10.79
C GLY A 112 0.25 4.92 -9.47
N GLN A 113 -0.99 5.34 -9.31
CA GLN A 113 -1.50 6.03 -8.13
C GLN A 113 -2.42 5.13 -7.33
N ARG A 114 -2.31 5.18 -6.00
CA ARG A 114 -3.25 4.57 -5.06
C ARG A 114 -3.55 5.53 -3.92
N GLN A 115 -4.78 6.01 -3.88
CA GLN A 115 -5.31 6.85 -2.81
C GLN A 115 -6.22 6.03 -1.92
N ARG A 116 -6.06 6.17 -0.60
CA ARG A 116 -6.84 5.44 0.39
C ARG A 116 -7.32 6.39 1.47
N ILE A 117 -8.63 6.40 1.70
CA ILE A 117 -9.25 7.06 2.85
C ILE A 117 -9.93 5.98 3.69
N GLY A 118 -9.66 5.98 4.99
CA GLY A 118 -10.29 5.06 5.93
C GLY A 118 -10.88 5.82 7.11
N ILE A 119 -12.06 5.40 7.57
CA ILE A 119 -12.64 5.85 8.84
C ILE A 119 -13.06 4.61 9.61
N TYR A 120 -12.78 4.58 10.89
CA TYR A 120 -13.14 3.46 11.75
C TYR A 120 -13.56 3.92 13.13
N GLY A 121 -14.36 3.08 13.77
CA GLY A 121 -14.76 3.21 15.16
C GLY A 121 -14.77 1.84 15.80
N GLU A 122 -14.33 1.78 17.04
CA GLU A 122 -14.36 0.60 17.88
C GLU A 122 -14.79 1.03 19.27
N TRP A 123 -15.71 0.24 19.84
CA TRP A 123 -16.17 0.37 21.21
C TRP A 123 -15.83 -0.89 21.96
N GLU A 124 -15.17 -0.76 23.10
CA GLU A 124 -14.91 -1.84 24.04
C GLU A 124 -15.53 -1.50 25.40
N LYS A 125 -16.15 -2.48 26.06
CA LYS A 125 -16.69 -2.30 27.40
C LYS A 125 -16.77 -3.60 28.19
N ALA A 126 -16.44 -3.53 29.47
CA ALA A 126 -16.82 -4.56 30.45
C ALA A 126 -18.33 -4.50 30.72
N ILE A 127 -19.07 -5.50 30.25
CA ILE A 127 -20.53 -5.62 30.45
C ILE A 127 -20.84 -6.26 31.82
N SER A 128 -19.94 -7.11 32.32
CA SER A 128 -19.91 -7.62 33.70
C SER A 128 -18.45 -7.77 34.16
N SER A 129 -18.22 -8.25 35.39
CA SER A 129 -16.87 -8.55 35.90
C SER A 129 -16.13 -9.61 35.08
N GLU A 130 -16.86 -10.49 34.41
CA GLU A 130 -16.34 -11.62 33.65
C GLU A 130 -16.42 -11.38 32.14
N TRP A 131 -17.29 -10.49 31.68
CA TRP A 131 -17.56 -10.27 30.25
C TRP A 131 -17.08 -8.91 29.75
N THR A 132 -16.30 -8.94 28.66
CA THR A 132 -15.95 -7.76 27.87
C THR A 132 -16.44 -7.94 26.45
N THR A 133 -17.06 -6.91 25.89
CA THR A 133 -17.53 -6.87 24.51
C THR A 133 -16.80 -5.79 23.74
N GLN A 134 -16.39 -6.10 22.52
CA GLN A 134 -15.80 -5.19 21.56
C GLN A 134 -16.61 -5.23 20.26
N LEU A 135 -17.00 -4.07 19.76
CA LEU A 135 -17.70 -3.90 18.49
C LEU A 135 -16.93 -2.90 17.65
N GLY A 136 -16.63 -3.23 16.41
CA GLY A 136 -15.88 -2.38 15.50
C GLY A 136 -16.53 -2.29 14.13
N ALA A 137 -16.38 -1.15 13.49
CA ALA A 137 -16.74 -0.96 12.09
C ALA A 137 -15.71 -0.08 11.41
N ARG A 138 -15.43 -0.38 10.14
CA ARG A 138 -14.52 0.36 9.29
C ARG A 138 -15.11 0.52 7.91
N TYR A 139 -14.88 1.69 7.33
CA TYR A 139 -15.12 1.95 5.93
C TYR A 139 -13.84 2.45 5.28
N GLU A 140 -13.55 1.94 4.09
CA GLU A 140 -12.45 2.40 3.26
C GLU A 140 -12.90 2.71 1.84
N ASN A 141 -12.36 3.79 1.27
CA ASN A 141 -12.39 4.05 -0.15
C ASN A 141 -10.96 3.98 -0.69
N VAL A 142 -10.73 3.09 -1.65
CA VAL A 142 -9.44 2.94 -2.33
C VAL A 142 -9.63 3.28 -3.79
N ARG A 143 -8.88 4.26 -4.28
CA ARG A 143 -8.87 4.65 -5.69
C ARG A 143 -7.51 4.30 -6.26
N THR A 144 -7.50 3.64 -7.40
CA THR A 144 -6.28 3.32 -8.13
C THR A 144 -6.35 3.87 -9.53
N SER A 145 -5.22 4.30 -10.07
CA SER A 145 -5.11 4.66 -11.48
C SER A 145 -3.69 4.49 -11.99
N ALA A 146 -3.52 4.44 -13.31
CA ALA A 146 -2.21 4.49 -13.95
C ALA A 146 -2.31 5.17 -15.31
N ASP A 147 -1.19 5.71 -15.78
CA ASP A 147 -1.06 6.27 -17.12
C ASP A 147 -0.79 5.17 -18.15
N GLU A 148 -0.73 5.56 -19.42
CA GLU A 148 -0.46 4.63 -20.51
C GLU A 148 0.93 4.01 -20.38
N VAL A 149 1.04 2.74 -20.75
CA VAL A 149 2.28 1.96 -20.69
C VAL A 149 2.68 1.49 -22.08
N HIS A 150 3.91 1.02 -22.23
CA HIS A 150 4.36 0.39 -23.46
C HIS A 150 5.45 -0.63 -23.19
N GLY A 151 5.53 -1.63 -24.08
CA GLY A 151 6.69 -2.51 -24.12
C GLY A 151 7.91 -1.87 -24.77
N TYR A 152 8.98 -2.66 -24.93
CA TYR A 152 10.18 -2.22 -25.66
C TYR A 152 9.85 -1.87 -27.12
N GLN A 153 8.86 -2.58 -27.69
CA GLN A 153 8.41 -2.43 -29.07
C GLN A 153 7.13 -1.59 -29.14
N ILE A 154 7.19 -0.46 -29.83
CA ILE A 154 6.10 0.50 -29.98
C ILE A 154 5.75 0.61 -31.48
N GLY A 155 4.45 0.58 -31.81
CA GLY A 155 3.87 0.96 -33.12
C GLY A 155 4.67 0.64 -34.39
N GLY A 156 4.25 -0.38 -35.16
CA GLY A 156 4.85 -0.70 -36.47
C GLY A 156 6.25 -1.32 -36.43
N GLN A 157 6.80 -1.55 -35.23
CA GLN A 157 8.03 -2.31 -34.99
C GLN A 157 7.77 -3.82 -35.01
N ASN A 158 8.82 -4.61 -35.26
CA ASN A 158 8.76 -6.06 -35.44
C ASN A 158 8.20 -6.76 -34.18
N ASN A 159 6.92 -7.07 -34.16
CA ASN A 159 6.20 -7.54 -32.96
C ASN A 159 6.52 -9.01 -32.64
N MET A 160 7.70 -9.25 -32.06
CA MET A 160 8.17 -10.59 -31.69
C MET A 160 7.62 -11.04 -30.33
N THR A 161 6.78 -10.23 -29.69
CA THR A 161 6.21 -10.46 -28.36
C THR A 161 4.73 -10.09 -28.30
N ASN A 162 4.07 -10.36 -27.18
CA ASN A 162 2.71 -9.88 -26.93
C ASN A 162 2.67 -8.45 -26.34
N GLN A 163 3.83 -7.82 -26.10
CA GLN A 163 3.90 -6.57 -25.33
C GLN A 163 3.10 -5.45 -25.97
N LEU A 164 3.21 -5.28 -27.30
CA LEU A 164 2.46 -4.26 -28.04
C LEU A 164 0.95 -4.47 -27.94
N ARG A 165 0.50 -5.73 -28.02
CA ARG A 165 -0.93 -6.08 -27.91
C ARG A 165 -1.44 -5.80 -26.51
N ASP A 166 -0.70 -6.25 -25.50
CA ASP A 166 -1.14 -6.19 -24.11
C ASP A 166 -1.12 -4.73 -23.60
N SER A 167 -0.10 -3.94 -23.96
CA SER A 167 -0.07 -2.52 -23.64
C SER A 167 -1.15 -1.73 -24.38
N ALA A 168 -1.43 -2.05 -25.66
CA ALA A 168 -2.53 -1.43 -26.39
C ALA A 168 -3.88 -1.73 -25.74
N ASN A 169 -4.14 -2.99 -25.35
CA ASN A 169 -5.37 -3.38 -24.66
C ASN A 169 -5.54 -2.67 -23.32
N PHE A 170 -4.45 -2.53 -22.55
CA PHE A 170 -4.46 -1.78 -21.30
C PHE A 170 -4.71 -0.28 -21.53
N ASN A 171 -4.03 0.33 -22.50
CA ASN A 171 -4.12 1.78 -22.76
C ASN A 171 -5.49 2.20 -23.31
N VAL A 172 -6.25 1.31 -23.96
CA VAL A 172 -7.62 1.61 -24.39
C VAL A 172 -8.68 1.30 -23.32
N SER A 173 -8.31 0.60 -22.24
CA SER A 173 -9.21 0.33 -21.12
C SER A 173 -9.29 1.51 -20.15
N ASP A 174 -10.33 1.54 -19.30
CA ASP A 174 -10.33 2.43 -18.14
C ASP A 174 -9.24 1.94 -17.16
N ARG A 175 -8.24 2.78 -16.95
CA ARG A 175 -7.09 2.48 -16.08
C ARG A 175 -7.35 2.89 -14.63
N SER A 176 -8.56 3.29 -14.29
CA SER A 176 -8.95 3.67 -12.95
C SER A 176 -9.92 2.67 -12.31
N SER A 177 -9.79 2.46 -11.01
CA SER A 177 -10.76 1.71 -10.22
C SER A 177 -11.05 2.45 -8.92
N THR A 178 -12.24 2.21 -8.36
CA THR A 178 -12.62 2.68 -7.02
C THR A 178 -13.29 1.54 -6.28
N ASP A 179 -12.65 1.11 -5.21
CA ASP A 179 -13.14 0.07 -4.31
C ASP A 179 -13.70 0.69 -3.02
N HIS A 180 -14.80 0.13 -2.54
CA HIS A 180 -15.46 0.51 -1.30
C HIS A 180 -15.52 -0.70 -0.39
N ASN A 181 -14.80 -0.64 0.73
CA ASN A 181 -14.68 -1.77 1.65
C ASN A 181 -15.37 -1.40 2.97
N ILE A 182 -16.18 -2.32 3.48
CA ILE A 182 -16.82 -2.19 4.79
C ILE A 182 -16.50 -3.44 5.57
N ASP A 183 -15.87 -3.25 6.74
CA ASP A 183 -15.56 -4.33 7.66
C ASP A 183 -16.33 -4.11 8.96
N VAL A 184 -16.90 -5.18 9.51
CA VAL A 184 -17.57 -5.14 10.81
C VAL A 184 -17.03 -6.27 11.67
N THR A 185 -16.79 -5.98 12.95
CA THR A 185 -16.28 -6.94 13.91
C THR A 185 -17.10 -6.92 15.19
N ALA A 186 -17.32 -8.10 15.75
CA ALA A 186 -17.92 -8.27 17.07
C ALA A 186 -17.17 -9.36 17.82
N ILE A 187 -16.63 -9.02 18.99
CA ILE A 187 -15.85 -9.93 19.83
C ILE A 187 -16.42 -9.90 21.24
N GLY A 188 -16.66 -11.09 21.80
CA GLY A 188 -16.94 -11.30 23.22
C GLY A 188 -15.76 -12.00 23.89
N ARG A 189 -15.32 -11.50 25.04
CA ARG A 189 -14.33 -12.15 25.90
C ARG A 189 -14.97 -12.50 27.23
N TYR A 190 -14.86 -13.77 27.62
CA TYR A 190 -15.29 -14.27 28.91
C TYR A 190 -14.08 -14.71 29.74
N ASN A 191 -13.88 -14.08 30.89
CA ASN A 191 -12.83 -14.45 31.84
C ASN A 191 -13.40 -15.51 32.80
N ILE A 192 -12.87 -16.72 32.72
CA ILE A 192 -13.26 -17.84 33.59
C ILE A 192 -12.56 -17.68 34.96
N ASP A 193 -11.27 -17.33 34.93
CA ASP A 193 -10.47 -16.97 36.09
C ASP A 193 -9.34 -16.01 35.67
N ALA A 194 -8.46 -15.64 36.60
CA ALA A 194 -7.37 -14.69 36.34
C ALA A 194 -6.36 -15.16 35.27
N GLN A 195 -6.36 -16.45 34.91
CA GLN A 195 -5.43 -17.06 33.95
C GLN A 195 -6.12 -17.63 32.71
N LYS A 196 -7.44 -17.84 32.76
CA LYS A 196 -8.22 -18.47 31.69
C LYS A 196 -9.30 -17.54 31.15
N ASN A 197 -9.30 -17.34 29.83
CA ASN A 197 -10.37 -16.64 29.14
C ASN A 197 -10.75 -17.36 27.83
N LEU A 198 -12.00 -17.18 27.43
CA LEU A 198 -12.54 -17.58 26.14
C LEU A 198 -12.79 -16.33 25.30
N ARG A 199 -12.48 -16.38 24.01
CA ARG A 199 -12.81 -15.33 23.04
C ARG A 199 -13.63 -15.92 21.91
N ILE A 200 -14.70 -15.23 21.54
CA ILE A 200 -15.58 -15.60 20.43
C ILE A 200 -15.72 -14.35 19.57
N GLY A 201 -15.53 -14.48 18.26
CA GLY A 201 -15.56 -13.33 17.35
C GLY A 201 -16.23 -13.66 16.01
N ALA A 202 -16.85 -12.65 15.42
CA ALA A 202 -17.33 -12.63 14.05
C ALA A 202 -16.74 -11.40 13.33
N PHE A 203 -16.41 -11.58 12.06
CA PHE A 203 -15.86 -10.56 11.17
C PHE A 203 -16.43 -10.78 9.76
N SER A 204 -16.65 -9.69 9.03
CA SER A 204 -17.09 -9.71 7.63
C SER A 204 -16.21 -8.80 6.79
#